data_AF-A0A4Y6U7V2-F1
#
_entry.id   AF-A0A4Y6U7V2-F1
#
_cell.length_a   1.000
_cell.length_b   1.000
_cell.length_c   1.000
_cell.angle_alpha   90.00
_cell.angle_beta   90.00
_cell.angle_gamma   90.00
#
_symmetry.space_group_name_H-M   'P 1'
#
loop_
_entity.id
_entity.type
_entity.pdbx_description
1 polymer ?
#
loop_
_entity_poly.entity_id
_entity_poly.type
_entity_poly.pdbx_seq_one_letter_code
_entity_poly.pdbx_strand_id
1 'polypeptide(L)'
;MAILTEAERMALPNSAFALEARRAFPIMDKDHAEAALMDAPLSLRAGHITPAQKEYIDACAHEVLRTGKPLAELRAEGWKPTQDSAA
;
A
#
# COMPACT_ATOMS: atom_id res chain seq x y z
N MET A 1 -7.32 6.09 -13.16
CA MET A 1 -6.89 5.01 -12.25
C MET A 1 -5.55 4.50 -12.73
N ALA A 2 -4.59 4.32 -11.83
CA ALA A 2 -3.37 3.60 -12.14
C ALA A 2 -3.70 2.11 -12.25
N ILE A 3 -3.85 1.61 -13.49
CA ILE A 3 -4.20 0.21 -13.76
C ILE A 3 -2.93 -0.49 -14.23
N LEU A 4 -2.54 -1.52 -13.51
CA LEU A 4 -1.48 -2.42 -13.95
C LEU A 4 -2.05 -3.52 -14.82
N THR A 5 -1.36 -3.83 -15.89
CA THR A 5 -1.50 -5.09 -16.60
C THR A 5 -1.09 -6.25 -15.70
N GLU A 6 -1.54 -7.46 -16.03
CA GLU A 6 -1.13 -8.65 -15.29
C GLU A 6 0.39 -8.88 -15.33
N ALA A 7 1.01 -8.62 -16.49
CA ALA A 7 2.46 -8.72 -16.65
C ALA A 7 3.21 -7.74 -15.74
N GLU A 8 2.79 -6.47 -15.70
CA GLU A 8 3.38 -5.46 -14.82
C GLU A 8 3.21 -5.86 -13.35
N ARG A 9 2.00 -6.28 -12.96
CA ARG A 9 1.70 -6.71 -11.59
C ARG A 9 2.55 -7.92 -11.17
N MET A 10 2.85 -8.85 -12.08
CA MET A 10 3.70 -10.02 -11.80
C MET A 10 5.17 -9.67 -11.67
N ALA A 11 5.65 -8.64 -12.38
CA ALA A 11 7.02 -8.16 -12.26
C ALA A 11 7.31 -7.48 -10.90
N LEU A 12 6.28 -7.09 -10.15
CA LEU A 12 6.45 -6.38 -8.89
C LEU A 12 6.90 -7.30 -7.74
N PRO A 13 7.89 -6.86 -6.94
CA PRO A 13 8.23 -7.56 -5.70
C PRO A 13 7.07 -7.46 -4.70
N ASN A 14 6.99 -8.42 -3.77
CA ASN A 14 5.97 -8.39 -2.72
C ASN A 14 6.01 -7.09 -1.90
N SER A 15 7.20 -6.51 -1.71
CA SER A 15 7.41 -5.25 -1.01
C SER A 15 6.78 -4.03 -1.70
N ALA A 16 6.35 -4.14 -2.96
CA ALA A 16 5.57 -3.09 -3.63
C ALA A 16 4.09 -3.09 -3.25
N PHE A 17 3.60 -4.11 -2.56
CA PHE A 17 2.21 -4.23 -2.12
C PHE A 17 2.10 -3.94 -0.64
N ALA A 18 1.14 -3.11 -0.22
CA ALA A 18 0.94 -2.84 1.20
C ALA A 18 0.68 -4.16 1.96
N LEU A 19 -0.22 -5.00 1.47
CA LEU A 19 -0.47 -6.33 2.03
C LEU A 19 0.35 -7.39 1.28
N GLU A 20 1.61 -7.55 1.68
CA GLU A 20 2.60 -8.40 0.99
C GLU A 20 2.14 -9.85 0.80
N ALA A 21 1.61 -10.48 1.85
CA ALA A 21 1.17 -11.88 1.82
C ALA A 21 0.03 -12.14 0.83
N ARG A 22 -0.81 -11.13 0.56
CA ARG A 22 -1.93 -11.20 -0.38
C ARG A 22 -1.61 -10.54 -1.72
N ARG A 23 -0.43 -9.92 -1.86
CA ARG A 23 -0.05 -9.01 -2.96
C ARG A 23 -1.18 -8.02 -3.28
N ALA A 24 -1.79 -7.41 -2.27
CA ALA A 24 -2.91 -6.48 -2.45
C ALA A 24 -2.47 -5.04 -2.18
N PHE A 25 -3.12 -4.08 -2.86
CA PHE A 25 -2.80 -2.64 -2.83
C PHE A 25 -1.36 -2.37 -3.30
N PRO A 26 -1.08 -2.44 -4.61
CA PRO A 26 0.21 -2.00 -5.16
C PRO A 26 0.39 -0.50 -4.89
N ILE A 27 1.54 -0.10 -4.35
CA ILE A 27 1.90 1.30 -4.05
C ILE A 27 3.31 1.57 -4.60
N MET A 28 3.38 1.86 -5.90
CA MET A 28 4.65 2.03 -6.61
C MET A 28 5.05 3.48 -6.82
N ASP A 29 4.06 4.36 -6.85
CA ASP A 29 4.18 5.78 -7.12
C ASP A 29 3.03 6.52 -6.43
N LYS A 30 2.95 7.83 -6.68
CA LYS A 30 1.94 8.71 -6.09
C LYS A 30 0.52 8.34 -6.52
N ASP A 31 0.30 8.03 -7.80
CA ASP A 31 -1.03 7.72 -8.32
C ASP A 31 -1.57 6.42 -7.70
N HIS A 32 -0.71 5.42 -7.54
CA HIS A 32 -1.04 4.18 -6.86
C HIS A 32 -1.27 4.39 -5.35
N ALA A 33 -0.54 5.31 -4.71
CA ALA A 33 -0.77 5.67 -3.32
C ALA A 33 -2.13 6.37 -3.11
N GLU A 34 -2.49 7.31 -3.99
CA GLU A 34 -3.81 7.96 -3.95
C GLU A 34 -4.94 6.94 -4.19
N ALA A 35 -4.77 6.06 -5.17
CA ALA A 35 -5.73 4.98 -5.41
C ALA A 35 -5.89 4.07 -4.20
N ALA A 36 -4.79 3.70 -3.52
CA ALA A 36 -4.85 2.88 -2.32
C ALA A 36 -5.64 3.54 -1.19
N LEU A 37 -5.49 4.86 -0.97
CA LEU A 37 -6.27 5.61 0.02
C LEU A 37 -7.77 5.66 -0.29
N MET A 38 -8.13 5.61 -1.58
CA MET A 38 -9.53 5.56 -2.01
C MET A 38 -10.11 4.15 -1.91
N ASP A 39 -9.33 3.12 -2.23
CA ASP A 39 -9.77 1.72 -2.28
C ASP A 39 -9.80 1.06 -0.89
N ALA A 40 -8.92 1.45 0.03
CA ALA A 40 -8.85 0.90 1.38
C ALA A 40 -10.17 1.07 2.18
N PRO A 41 -10.81 2.26 2.25
CA PRO A 41 -12.10 2.40 2.95
C PRO A 41 -13.23 1.61 2.27
N LEU A 42 -13.22 1.49 0.94
CA LEU A 42 -14.21 0.68 0.22
C LEU A 42 -14.02 -0.81 0.54
N SER A 43 -12.77 -1.27 0.58
CA SER A 43 -12.42 -2.64 0.92
C SER A 43 -12.73 -2.99 2.37
N LEU A 44 -12.57 -2.02 3.30
CA LEU A 44 -12.97 -2.19 4.70
C LEU A 44 -14.50 -2.34 4.81
N ARG A 45 -15.27 -1.47 4.14
CA ARG A 45 -16.74 -1.54 4.12
C ARG A 45 -17.25 -2.84 3.51
N ALA A 46 -16.56 -3.35 2.49
CA ALA A 46 -16.86 -4.65 1.87
C ALA A 46 -16.42 -5.86 2.73
N GLY A 47 -15.71 -5.65 3.85
CA GLY A 47 -15.22 -6.72 4.70
C GLY A 47 -14.02 -7.50 4.13
N HIS A 48 -13.34 -6.97 3.12
CA HIS A 48 -12.17 -7.61 2.49
C HIS A 48 -10.88 -7.42 3.30
N ILE A 49 -10.83 -6.38 4.13
CA ILE A 49 -9.72 -6.05 5.02
C ILE A 49 -10.23 -5.68 6.42
N THR A 50 -9.34 -5.76 7.42
CA THR A 50 -9.63 -5.31 8.79
C THR A 50 -9.30 -3.81 8.98
N PRO A 51 -9.79 -3.17 10.06
CA PRO A 51 -9.40 -1.79 10.39
C PRO A 51 -7.87 -1.61 10.49
N ALA A 52 -7.18 -2.53 11.17
CA ALA A 52 -5.72 -2.50 11.28
C ALA A 52 -5.00 -2.63 9.91
N GLN A 53 -5.55 -3.43 9.00
CA GLN A 53 -5.03 -3.51 7.63
C GLN A 53 -5.25 -2.22 6.86
N LYS A 54 -6.40 -1.55 7.03
CA LYS A 54 -6.66 -0.24 6.44
C LYS A 54 -5.64 0.78 6.92
N GLU A 55 -5.44 0.90 8.23
CA GLU A 55 -4.46 1.83 8.81
C GLU A 55 -3.04 1.57 8.29
N TYR A 56 -2.67 0.30 8.17
CA TYR A 56 -1.39 -0.09 7.59
C TYR A 56 -1.26 0.35 6.12
N ILE A 57 -2.29 0.14 5.30
CA ILE A 57 -2.32 0.57 3.89
C ILE A 57 -2.21 2.09 3.80
N ASP A 58 -2.97 2.81 4.63
CA ASP A 58 -2.97 4.28 4.67
C ASP A 58 -1.57 4.82 5.03
N ALA A 59 -0.90 4.22 6.03
CA ALA A 59 0.45 4.61 6.42
C ALA A 59 1.46 4.40 5.29
N CYS A 60 1.39 3.27 4.58
CA CYS A 60 2.22 3.02 3.39
C CYS A 60 1.96 4.04 2.28
N ALA A 61 0.70 4.33 1.97
CA ALA A 61 0.34 5.29 0.93
C ALA A 61 0.80 6.71 1.29
N HIS A 62 0.54 7.16 2.52
CA HIS A 62 0.96 8.47 2.99
C HIS A 62 2.47 8.65 2.94
N GLU A 63 3.26 7.63 3.27
CA GLU A 63 4.70 7.72 3.18
C GLU A 63 5.20 7.86 1.74
N VAL A 64 4.61 7.14 0.80
CA VAL A 64 4.91 7.29 -0.63
C VAL A 64 4.52 8.68 -1.13
N LEU A 65 3.38 9.23 -0.69
CA LEU A 65 2.98 10.59 -1.04
C LEU A 65 3.92 11.66 -0.45
N ARG A 66 4.40 11.43 0.78
CA ARG A 66 5.30 12.33 1.50
C ARG A 66 6.70 12.36 0.88
N THR A 67 7.25 11.20 0.56
CA THR A 67 8.64 11.05 0.09
C THR A 67 8.75 11.05 -1.44
N GLY A 68 7.68 10.70 -2.15
CA GLY A 68 7.71 10.44 -3.59
C GLY A 68 8.44 9.15 -3.97
N LYS A 69 8.89 8.35 -2.98
CA LYS A 69 9.61 7.09 -3.22
C LYS A 69 8.63 5.92 -3.31
N PRO A 70 8.90 4.91 -4.15
CA PRO A 70 8.12 3.67 -4.17
C PRO A 70 8.14 2.94 -2.82
N LEU A 71 7.04 2.26 -2.46
CA LEU A 71 6.96 1.49 -1.20
C LEU A 71 8.06 0.42 -1.09
N ALA A 72 8.40 -0.21 -2.21
CA ALA A 72 9.45 -1.22 -2.25
C ALA A 72 10.83 -0.65 -1.88
N GLU A 73 11.14 0.58 -2.31
CA GLU A 73 12.37 1.29 -1.98
C GLU A 73 12.38 1.69 -0.51
N LEU A 74 11.28 2.27 -0.01
CA LEU A 74 11.13 2.62 1.40
C LEU A 74 11.40 1.42 2.32
N ARG A 75 10.84 0.26 1.99
CA ARG A 75 11.06 -0.98 2.76
C ARG A 75 12.50 -1.49 2.65
N ALA A 76 13.14 -1.36 1.49
CA ALA A 76 14.55 -1.69 1.33
C ALA A 76 15.46 -0.78 2.16
N GLU A 77 15.06 0.48 2.37
CA GLU A 77 15.71 1.44 3.28
C GLU A 77 15.39 1.17 4.77
N GLY A 78 14.62 0.13 5.07
CA GLY A 78 14.26 -0.26 6.43
C GLY A 78 13.04 0.47 6.99
N TRP A 79 12.33 1.27 6.18
CA TRP A 79 11.08 1.89 6.62
C TRP A 79 10.02 0.82 6.89
N LYS A 80 9.34 0.97 8.03
CA LYS A 80 8.18 0.16 8.42
C LYS A 80 7.14 1.10 9.02
N PRO A 81 5.86 0.96 8.68
CA PRO A 81 4.83 1.71 9.37
C PRO A 81 4.83 1.28 10.84
N THR A 82 4.97 2.25 11.74
CA THR A 82 4.86 2.02 13.18
C THR A 82 3.46 1.51 13.49
N GLN A 83 3.35 0.35 14.15
CA GLN A 83 2.08 -0.15 14.70
C GLN A 83 1.59 0.67 15.91
N ASP A 84 2.26 1.77 16.27
CA ASP A 84 1.96 2.62 17.42
C ASP A 84 0.98 3.75 17.08
N SER A 85 -0.24 3.42 16.68
CA SER A 85 -1.35 4.39 16.70
C SER A 85 -2.66 3.79 17.19
N ALA A 86 -2.57 2.78 18.06
CA ALA A 86 -3.67 2.28 18.87
C ALA A 86 -3.17 1.98 20.29
N ALA A 87 -2.87 3.03 21.05
CA ALA A 87 -2.76 3.00 22.50
C ALA A 87 -3.49 4.21 23.09
#